data_AF-A0A161VB22-F1
#
_entry.id   AF-A0A161VB22-F1
#
_cell.length_a   1.000
_cell.length_b   1.000
_cell.length_c   1.000
_cell.angle_alpha   90.00
_cell.angle_beta   90.00
_cell.angle_gamma   90.00
#
_symmetry.space_group_name_H-M   'P 1'
#
loop_
_entity.id
_entity.type
_entity.pdbx_description
1 polymer ?
#
loop_
_entity_poly.entity_id
_entity_poly.type
_entity_poly.pdbx_seq_one_letter_code
_entity_poly.pdbx_strand_id
1 'polypeptide(L)'
;MRVHSYLLVFLAAGLTGAHSAEQIDLPTCIAGDGKTPVPRWEVAATLSEAGEGTDKPFAYSVSYPPPAYHGFMGHLRVQLAELDELSCRAKSDQLKEATYQSGEPVPIVVSWLFDDNGPLKDMRAIEIYELPEFKQDGCWLDGVYQFVALEHDDTKPTEYTLNLVPVADVQKAGSFCRPIQEG
;
A
#
# COMPACT_ATOMS: atom_id res chain seq x y z
N MET A 1 -14.86 -54.40 -28.88
CA MET A 1 -15.81 -54.04 -27.81
C MET A 1 -15.37 -54.70 -26.51
N ARG A 2 -14.81 -53.94 -25.56
CA ARG A 2 -14.76 -54.34 -24.15
C ARG A 2 -14.72 -53.10 -23.27
N VAL A 3 -15.52 -53.19 -22.22
CA VAL A 3 -16.07 -52.12 -21.39
C VAL A 3 -15.02 -51.58 -20.42
N HIS A 4 -15.15 -50.27 -20.17
CA HIS A 4 -14.42 -49.46 -19.21
C HIS A 4 -14.48 -50.01 -17.77
N SER A 5 -13.42 -49.79 -17.01
CA SER A 5 -13.50 -49.58 -15.55
C SER A 5 -12.36 -48.66 -15.15
N TYR A 6 -12.69 -47.38 -15.00
CA TYR A 6 -11.83 -46.34 -14.47
C TYR A 6 -11.77 -46.49 -12.94
N LEU A 7 -10.57 -46.71 -12.38
CA LEU A 7 -10.33 -46.53 -10.96
C LEU A 7 -9.69 -45.15 -10.76
N LEU A 8 -10.50 -44.21 -10.28
CA LEU A 8 -10.09 -42.92 -9.77
C LEU A 8 -9.26 -43.11 -8.50
N VAL A 9 -8.03 -42.58 -8.49
CA VAL A 9 -7.33 -42.23 -7.25
C VAL A 9 -7.08 -40.73 -7.31
N PHE A 10 -7.94 -39.98 -6.61
CA PHE A 10 -7.70 -38.58 -6.28
C PHE A 10 -6.53 -38.52 -5.30
N LEU A 11 -5.35 -38.12 -5.77
CA LEU A 11 -4.32 -37.58 -4.89
C LEU A 11 -4.53 -36.06 -4.82
N ALA A 12 -5.36 -35.65 -3.87
CA ALA A 12 -5.37 -34.29 -3.36
C ALA A 12 -4.08 -34.08 -2.56
N ALA A 13 -3.04 -33.57 -3.21
CA ALA A 13 -1.80 -33.17 -2.57
C ALA A 13 -1.77 -31.65 -2.45
N GLY A 14 -2.10 -31.18 -1.24
CA GLY A 14 -1.56 -29.96 -0.64
C GLY A 14 -1.91 -28.65 -1.34
N LEU A 15 -2.98 -28.02 -0.86
CA LEU A 15 -3.05 -26.56 -0.81
C LEU A 15 -1.86 -26.06 0.03
N THR A 16 -0.73 -25.77 -0.61
CA THR A 16 0.29 -24.92 0.02
C THR A 16 -0.34 -23.55 0.11
N GLY A 17 -0.60 -23.15 1.36
CA GLY A 17 -1.39 -21.99 1.71
C GLY A 17 -0.99 -20.74 0.94
N ALA A 18 -2.01 -19.90 0.74
CA ALA A 18 -1.83 -18.49 0.46
C ALA A 18 -0.75 -17.97 1.42
N HIS A 19 0.43 -17.67 0.90
CA HIS A 19 1.40 -16.92 1.67
C HIS A 19 0.74 -15.58 1.93
N SER A 20 0.50 -15.27 3.21
CA SER A 20 0.25 -13.92 3.69
C SER A 20 1.21 -12.97 3.00
N ALA A 21 0.75 -11.80 2.55
CA ALA A 21 1.64 -10.74 2.10
C ALA A 21 2.70 -10.60 3.17
N GLU A 22 3.96 -10.79 2.77
CA GLU A 22 5.08 -10.97 3.66
C GLU A 22 5.04 -9.80 4.66
N GLN A 23 4.53 -10.10 5.85
CA GLN A 23 4.41 -9.11 6.91
C GLN A 23 5.84 -8.63 7.12
N ILE A 24 6.04 -7.31 7.14
CA ILE A 24 7.34 -6.78 7.55
C ILE A 24 7.66 -7.47 8.86
N ASP A 25 8.76 -8.23 8.87
CA ASP A 25 9.10 -9.13 9.97
C ASP A 25 9.65 -8.30 11.13
N LEU A 26 8.75 -7.55 11.75
CA LEU A 26 8.99 -6.78 12.96
C LEU A 26 8.53 -7.60 14.16
N PRO A 27 9.31 -7.61 15.25
CA PRO A 27 8.87 -8.20 16.49
C PRO A 27 7.59 -7.50 16.97
N THR A 28 6.73 -8.21 17.68
CA THR A 28 5.55 -7.59 18.29
C THR A 28 5.99 -6.65 19.42
N CYS A 29 5.35 -5.49 19.54
CA CYS A 29 5.68 -4.51 20.59
C CYS A 29 5.41 -5.10 21.98
N ILE A 30 6.40 -4.97 22.87
CA ILE A 30 6.28 -5.37 24.27
C ILE A 30 6.29 -4.09 25.13
N ALA A 31 5.32 -3.95 26.03
CA ALA A 31 5.26 -2.79 26.91
C ALA A 31 6.59 -2.60 27.67
N GLY A 32 7.20 -1.42 27.49
CA GLY A 32 8.46 -1.05 28.16
C GLY A 32 9.75 -1.45 27.42
N ASP A 33 9.68 -2.03 26.22
CA ASP A 33 10.87 -2.37 25.42
C ASP A 33 11.53 -1.18 24.71
N GLY A 34 10.89 0.01 24.76
CA GLY A 34 11.39 1.25 24.17
C GLY A 34 11.34 1.28 22.63
N LYS A 35 10.65 0.32 21.99
CA LYS A 35 10.50 0.29 20.53
C LYS A 35 9.35 1.17 20.05
N THR A 36 9.55 1.74 18.88
CA THR A 36 8.55 2.54 18.19
C THR A 36 7.59 1.63 17.41
N PRO A 37 6.28 1.70 17.65
CA PRO A 37 5.30 0.93 16.89
C PRO A 37 5.21 1.43 15.44
N VAL A 38 5.13 0.51 14.50
CA VAL A 38 4.83 0.76 13.08
C VAL A 38 3.46 0.16 12.78
N PRO A 39 2.36 0.91 12.94
CA PRO A 39 1.03 0.41 12.64
C PRO A 39 0.85 0.13 11.14
N ARG A 40 0.05 -0.89 10.85
CA ARG A 40 -0.37 -1.23 9.50
C ARG A 40 -1.65 -0.51 9.15
N TRP A 41 -1.67 0.06 7.97
CA TRP A 41 -2.82 0.71 7.38
C TRP A 41 -3.10 0.09 6.02
N GLU A 42 -4.21 -0.63 5.93
CA GLU A 42 -4.60 -1.39 4.75
C GLU A 42 -5.95 -0.90 4.23
N VAL A 43 -6.01 -0.55 2.95
CA VAL A 43 -7.22 -0.06 2.31
C VAL A 43 -7.32 -0.52 0.87
N ALA A 44 -8.55 -0.65 0.39
CA ALA A 44 -8.84 -0.77 -1.03
C ALA A 44 -9.01 0.62 -1.63
N ALA A 45 -8.35 0.87 -2.76
CA ALA A 45 -8.43 2.10 -3.52
C ALA A 45 -9.21 1.89 -4.81
N THR A 46 -10.12 2.81 -5.08
CA THR A 46 -10.88 2.88 -6.33
C THR A 46 -10.16 3.77 -7.32
N LEU A 47 -10.20 3.43 -8.60
CA LEU A 47 -9.68 4.32 -9.64
C LEU A 47 -10.45 5.64 -9.57
N SER A 48 -9.73 6.75 -9.45
CA SER A 48 -10.37 8.06 -9.45
C SER A 48 -10.86 8.35 -10.87
N GLU A 49 -12.16 8.62 -11.02
CA GLU A 49 -12.66 9.25 -12.23
C GLU A 49 -12.01 10.63 -12.29
N ALA A 50 -10.97 10.76 -13.10
CA ALA A 50 -10.33 12.04 -13.32
C ALA A 50 -11.40 13.04 -13.75
N GLY A 51 -11.63 14.08 -12.94
CA GLY A 51 -12.52 15.17 -13.31
C GLY A 51 -12.11 15.71 -14.69
N GLU A 52 -13.10 16.17 -15.46
CA GLU A 52 -12.95 16.64 -16.84
C GLU A 52 -11.63 17.43 -17.03
N GLY A 53 -10.69 16.82 -17.75
CA GLY A 53 -9.45 17.48 -18.18
C GLY A 53 -8.15 17.08 -17.48
N THR A 54 -8.09 16.02 -16.66
CA THR A 54 -6.80 15.54 -16.12
C THR A 54 -6.43 14.12 -16.58
N ASP A 55 -5.48 14.02 -17.52
CA ASP A 55 -4.79 12.78 -17.92
C ASP A 55 -3.88 12.27 -16.79
N LYS A 56 -4.46 11.83 -15.67
CA LYS A 56 -3.71 11.17 -14.59
C LYS A 56 -4.09 9.69 -14.52
N PRO A 57 -3.53 8.83 -15.41
CA PRO A 57 -3.89 7.41 -15.46
C PRO A 57 -3.55 6.65 -14.18
N PHE A 58 -2.79 7.25 -13.26
CA PHE A 58 -2.34 6.64 -12.00
C PHE A 58 -2.98 7.30 -10.77
N ALA A 59 -4.21 7.84 -10.89
CA ALA A 59 -4.94 8.45 -9.77
C ALA A 59 -5.96 7.48 -9.16
N TYR A 60 -5.90 7.32 -7.84
CA TYR A 60 -6.77 6.46 -7.05
C TYR A 60 -7.33 7.22 -5.85
N SER A 61 -8.45 6.75 -5.31
CA SER A 61 -9.09 7.31 -4.13
C SER A 61 -9.37 6.24 -3.08
N VAL A 62 -9.18 6.60 -1.82
CA VAL A 62 -9.46 5.80 -0.64
C VAL A 62 -10.42 6.57 0.28
N SER A 63 -11.26 5.86 1.02
CA SER A 63 -12.28 6.51 1.85
C SER A 63 -11.68 7.25 3.05
N TYR A 64 -10.72 6.63 3.73
CA TYR A 64 -10.04 7.20 4.89
C TYR A 64 -8.55 7.37 4.59
N PRO A 65 -7.84 8.29 5.24
CA PRO A 65 -6.40 8.38 5.19
C PRO A 65 -5.70 7.55 6.27
N PRO A 66 -4.39 7.29 6.10
CA PRO A 66 -3.55 6.95 7.24
C PRO A 66 -3.44 8.15 8.18
N PRO A 67 -3.26 7.94 9.50
CA PRO A 67 -2.92 9.02 10.42
C PRO A 67 -1.64 9.72 9.95
N ALA A 68 -1.69 11.02 9.67
CA ALA A 68 -0.53 11.77 9.15
C ALA A 68 -0.02 12.75 10.21
N TYR A 69 1.16 12.49 10.76
CA TYR A 69 1.86 13.41 11.67
C TYR A 69 3.38 13.28 11.51
N HIS A 70 4.13 14.35 11.81
CA HIS A 70 5.58 14.36 11.60
C HIS A 70 6.28 13.24 12.39
N GLY A 71 7.14 12.49 11.72
CA GLY A 71 7.89 11.39 12.33
C GLY A 71 7.07 10.11 12.52
N PHE A 72 5.77 10.11 12.19
CA PHE A 72 4.98 8.88 12.12
C PHE A 72 5.56 7.95 11.07
N MET A 73 5.69 6.68 11.43
CA MET A 73 5.98 5.61 10.48
C MET A 73 4.79 4.68 10.38
N GLY A 74 4.33 4.41 9.16
CA GLY A 74 3.22 3.50 8.89
C GLY A 74 3.60 2.47 7.84
N HIS A 75 3.14 1.23 8.03
CA HIS A 75 3.12 0.23 6.96
C HIS A 75 1.87 0.45 6.12
N LEU A 76 2.04 1.04 4.95
CA LEU A 76 0.97 1.37 4.02
C LEU A 76 0.76 0.19 3.05
N ARG A 77 -0.46 -0.35 3.00
CA ARG A 77 -0.89 -1.33 2.00
C ARG A 77 -2.13 -0.82 1.27
N VAL A 78 -1.97 -0.48 0.01
CA VAL A 78 -3.07 0.04 -0.83
C VAL A 78 -3.37 -0.97 -1.92
N GLN A 79 -4.55 -1.60 -1.87
CA GLN A 79 -5.02 -2.47 -2.94
C GLN A 79 -5.53 -1.59 -4.09
N LEU A 80 -4.91 -1.68 -5.26
CA LEU A 80 -5.31 -0.93 -6.45
C LEU A 80 -6.45 -1.68 -7.16
N ALA A 81 -7.69 -1.43 -6.75
CA ALA A 81 -8.89 -2.11 -7.26
C ALA A 81 -8.77 -3.66 -7.24
N GLU A 82 -9.82 -4.35 -7.71
CA GLU A 82 -9.75 -5.80 -7.94
C GLU A 82 -9.06 -6.10 -9.27
N LEU A 83 -7.80 -5.67 -9.41
CA LEU A 83 -6.97 -6.01 -10.57
C LEU A 83 -6.44 -7.43 -10.44
N ASP A 84 -6.66 -8.25 -11.48
CA ASP A 84 -6.02 -9.55 -11.61
C ASP A 84 -4.51 -9.42 -11.88
N GLU A 85 -3.80 -10.55 -11.85
CA GLU A 85 -2.33 -10.57 -12.02
C GLU A 85 -1.88 -9.93 -13.33
N LEU A 86 -2.59 -10.20 -14.42
CA LEU A 86 -2.23 -9.69 -15.74
C LEU A 86 -2.44 -8.17 -15.82
N SER A 87 -3.55 -7.69 -15.29
CA SER A 87 -3.89 -6.27 -15.23
C SER A 87 -2.96 -5.51 -14.30
N CYS A 88 -2.55 -6.12 -13.19
CA CYS A 88 -1.57 -5.54 -12.28
C CYS A 88 -0.20 -5.38 -12.95
N ARG A 89 0.31 -6.45 -13.59
CA ARG A 89 1.57 -6.39 -14.35
C ARG A 89 1.53 -5.33 -15.44
N ALA A 90 0.43 -5.27 -16.21
CA ALA A 90 0.24 -4.24 -17.23
C ALA A 90 0.28 -2.83 -16.63
N LYS A 91 -0.28 -2.62 -15.45
CA LYS A 91 -0.25 -1.33 -14.74
C LYS A 91 1.17 -0.95 -14.32
N SER A 92 1.94 -1.90 -13.77
CA SER A 92 3.35 -1.67 -13.42
C SER A 92 4.19 -1.33 -14.65
N ASP A 93 3.97 -2.02 -15.77
CA ASP A 93 4.69 -1.76 -17.01
C ASP A 93 4.31 -0.41 -17.64
N GLN A 94 3.03 0.00 -17.55
CA GLN A 94 2.59 1.35 -17.92
C GLN A 94 3.31 2.43 -17.10
N LEU A 95 3.49 2.23 -15.78
CA LEU A 95 4.17 3.19 -14.93
C LEU A 95 5.66 3.31 -15.25
N LYS A 96 6.32 2.17 -15.53
CA LYS A 96 7.72 2.15 -15.98
C LYS A 96 7.88 2.89 -17.31
N GLU A 97 7.01 2.60 -18.28
CA GLU A 97 7.06 3.24 -19.60
C GLU A 97 6.82 4.75 -19.48
N ALA A 98 5.84 5.18 -18.68
CA ALA A 98 5.59 6.59 -18.43
C ALA A 98 6.81 7.29 -17.80
N THR A 99 7.45 6.66 -16.81
CA THR A 99 8.68 7.16 -16.18
C THR A 99 9.86 7.23 -17.16
N TYR A 100 9.98 6.24 -18.04
CA TYR A 100 11.00 6.23 -19.08
C TYR A 100 10.80 7.36 -20.10
N GLN A 101 9.55 7.60 -20.52
CA GLN A 101 9.21 8.63 -21.50
C GLN A 101 9.34 10.04 -20.95
N SER A 102 8.95 10.29 -19.70
CA SER A 102 9.06 11.60 -19.06
C SER A 102 10.51 11.95 -18.66
N GLY A 103 11.34 10.94 -18.37
CA GLY A 103 12.66 11.13 -17.78
C GLY A 103 12.61 11.49 -16.29
N GLU A 104 11.43 11.51 -15.68
CA GLU A 104 11.18 11.83 -14.27
C GLU A 104 10.29 10.74 -13.64
N PRO A 105 10.50 10.37 -12.36
CA PRO A 105 9.64 9.42 -11.66
C PRO A 105 8.16 9.83 -11.72
N VAL A 106 7.31 8.96 -12.23
CA VAL A 106 5.85 9.18 -12.26
C VAL A 106 5.22 8.51 -11.03
N PRO A 107 4.52 9.25 -10.16
CA PRO A 107 3.88 8.66 -8.99
C PRO A 107 2.49 8.08 -9.30
N ILE A 108 2.10 7.08 -8.52
CA ILE A 108 0.71 6.77 -8.26
C ILE A 108 0.19 7.75 -7.22
N VAL A 109 -0.88 8.45 -7.54
CA VAL A 109 -1.50 9.44 -6.66
C VAL A 109 -2.69 8.80 -5.95
N VAL A 110 -2.62 8.68 -4.63
CA VAL A 110 -3.71 8.18 -3.79
C VAL A 110 -4.31 9.35 -3.02
N SER A 111 -5.56 9.70 -3.34
CA SER A 111 -6.30 10.79 -2.68
C SER A 111 -7.36 10.27 -1.71
N TRP A 112 -7.76 11.11 -0.77
CA TRP A 112 -8.86 10.83 0.13
C TRP A 112 -9.69 12.09 0.36
N LEU A 113 -10.97 11.86 0.64
CA LEU A 113 -11.99 12.90 0.73
C LEU A 113 -12.65 12.98 2.11
N PHE A 114 -12.27 12.12 3.06
CA PHE A 114 -12.81 12.12 4.43
C PHE A 114 -11.68 12.07 5.45
N ASP A 115 -11.93 12.62 6.64
CA ASP A 115 -11.16 12.39 7.86
C ASP A 115 -12.10 11.97 9.01
N ASP A 116 -11.56 11.87 10.23
CA ASP A 116 -12.34 11.52 11.43
C ASP A 116 -13.46 12.53 11.76
N ASN A 117 -13.42 13.74 11.17
CA ASN A 117 -14.38 14.83 11.37
C ASN A 117 -15.35 15.00 10.18
N GLY A 118 -15.30 14.11 9.18
CA GLY A 118 -16.21 14.10 8.04
C GLY A 118 -15.51 14.41 6.70
N PRO A 119 -16.26 14.83 5.68
CA PRO A 119 -15.69 15.12 4.38
C PRO A 119 -14.74 16.32 4.45
N LEU A 120 -13.54 16.15 3.91
CA LEU A 120 -12.55 17.21 3.77
C LEU A 120 -13.03 18.23 2.74
N LYS A 121 -12.82 19.52 3.03
CA LYS A 121 -13.08 20.61 2.07
C LYS A 121 -12.04 20.68 0.96
N ASP A 122 -10.83 20.19 1.22
CA ASP A 122 -9.70 20.18 0.30
C ASP A 122 -9.19 18.76 0.09
N MET A 123 -8.87 18.39 -1.16
CA MET A 123 -8.33 17.09 -1.50
C MET A 123 -6.93 16.94 -0.90
N ARG A 124 -6.73 15.91 -0.08
CA ARG A 124 -5.39 15.48 0.32
C ARG A 124 -5.00 14.27 -0.50
N ALA A 125 -3.76 14.26 -0.98
CA ALA A 125 -3.23 13.17 -1.78
C ALA A 125 -1.79 12.85 -1.39
N ILE A 126 -1.41 11.59 -1.59
CA ILE A 126 -0.05 11.09 -1.45
C ILE A 126 0.44 10.66 -2.83
N GLU A 127 1.68 10.98 -3.11
CA GLU A 127 2.42 10.48 -4.26
C GLU A 127 3.27 9.28 -3.83
N ILE A 128 3.04 8.14 -4.49
CA ILE A 128 3.70 6.86 -4.24
C ILE A 128 4.50 6.50 -5.50
N TYR A 129 5.82 6.39 -5.38
CA TYR A 129 6.70 6.18 -6.54
C TYR A 129 7.03 4.71 -6.80
N GLU A 130 6.53 3.83 -5.93
CA GLU A 130 6.73 2.39 -6.02
C GLU A 130 5.83 1.77 -7.09
N LEU A 131 6.33 0.69 -7.70
CA LEU A 131 5.56 -0.10 -8.64
C LEU A 131 4.56 -0.99 -7.88
N PRO A 132 3.32 -1.13 -8.37
CA PRO A 132 2.40 -2.08 -7.79
C PRO A 132 2.85 -3.52 -8.09
N GLU A 133 2.59 -4.42 -7.16
CA GLU A 133 2.95 -5.83 -7.26
C GLU A 133 1.71 -6.69 -7.01
N PHE A 134 1.53 -7.72 -7.82
CA PHE A 134 0.49 -8.71 -7.56
C PHE A 134 0.94 -9.62 -6.41
N LYS A 135 0.23 -9.57 -5.29
CA LYS A 135 0.50 -10.39 -4.10
C LYS A 135 -0.80 -11.00 -3.61
N GLN A 136 -0.76 -12.32 -3.39
CA GLN A 136 -1.88 -13.12 -2.88
C GLN A 136 -3.13 -13.08 -3.77
N ASP A 137 -3.96 -12.06 -3.58
CA ASP A 137 -5.34 -11.92 -4.04
C ASP A 137 -5.60 -10.53 -4.65
N GLY A 138 -4.57 -9.73 -4.90
CA GLY A 138 -4.75 -8.42 -5.51
C GLY A 138 -3.47 -7.75 -5.99
N CYS A 139 -3.66 -6.59 -6.60
CA CYS A 139 -2.59 -5.68 -6.98
C CYS A 139 -2.36 -4.68 -5.85
N TRP A 140 -1.17 -4.68 -5.27
CA TRP A 140 -0.88 -3.94 -4.03
C TRP A 140 0.27 -2.95 -4.23
N LEU A 141 0.13 -1.76 -3.64
CA LEU A 141 1.25 -0.92 -3.21
C LEU A 141 1.54 -1.26 -1.75
N ASP A 142 2.78 -1.61 -1.44
CA ASP A 142 3.16 -2.15 -0.14
C ASP A 142 4.52 -1.60 0.28
N GLY A 143 4.56 -0.81 1.36
CA GLY A 143 5.80 -0.20 1.83
C GLY A 143 5.71 0.40 3.23
N VAL A 144 6.86 0.60 3.86
CA VAL A 144 6.97 1.39 5.11
C VAL A 144 7.28 2.81 4.74
N TYR A 145 6.48 3.75 5.25
CA TYR A 145 6.66 5.16 4.96
C TYR A 145 6.77 5.98 6.24
N GLN A 146 7.62 7.00 6.19
CA GLN A 146 7.72 8.03 7.22
C GLN A 146 7.10 9.33 6.72
N PHE A 147 6.24 9.94 7.54
CA PHE A 147 5.67 11.26 7.27
C PHE A 147 6.65 12.37 7.66
N VAL A 148 7.05 13.18 6.68
CA VAL A 148 7.94 14.33 6.87
C VAL A 148 7.15 15.60 6.56
N ALA A 149 7.12 16.54 7.50
CA ALA A 149 6.42 17.80 7.30
C ALA A 149 7.22 18.66 6.31
N LEU A 150 6.55 19.23 5.31
CA LEU A 150 7.20 20.04 4.28
C LEU A 150 7.50 21.45 4.80
N GLU A 151 6.52 22.11 5.42
CA GLU A 151 6.68 23.39 6.12
C GLU A 151 5.63 23.51 7.25
N HIS A 152 5.95 24.26 8.31
CA HIS A 152 5.01 24.59 9.37
C HIS A 152 4.65 26.08 9.28
N ASP A 153 3.41 26.36 8.90
CA ASP A 153 2.81 27.70 8.87
C ASP A 153 1.56 27.66 9.76
N ASP A 154 1.53 28.49 10.81
CA ASP A 154 0.39 28.56 11.75
C ASP A 154 -0.93 28.97 11.08
N THR A 155 -0.87 29.48 9.84
CA THR A 155 -2.04 29.93 9.08
C THR A 155 -2.55 28.90 8.06
N LYS A 156 -1.85 27.77 7.86
CA LYS A 156 -2.19 26.77 6.85
C LYS A 156 -2.17 25.34 7.42
N PRO A 157 -2.94 24.40 6.83
CA PRO A 157 -2.77 22.99 7.13
C PRO A 157 -1.33 22.54 6.90
N THR A 158 -0.74 21.79 7.83
CA THR A 158 0.59 21.20 7.63
C THR A 158 0.54 20.18 6.50
N GLU A 159 1.43 20.35 5.53
CA GLU A 159 1.62 19.41 4.42
C GLU A 159 2.69 18.37 4.78
N TYR A 160 2.46 17.13 4.37
CA TYR A 160 3.37 16.02 4.62
C TYR A 160 3.75 15.35 3.31
N THR A 161 5.03 14.98 3.20
CA THR A 161 5.50 14.02 2.20
C THR A 161 5.73 12.66 2.86
N LEU A 162 5.58 11.58 2.08
CA LEU A 162 5.90 10.23 2.52
C LEU A 162 7.24 9.82 1.93
N ASN A 163 8.16 9.45 2.80
CA ASN A 163 9.44 8.88 2.40
C ASN A 163 9.40 7.37 2.62
N LEU A 164 9.63 6.60 1.55
CA LEU A 164 9.81 5.15 1.67
C LEU A 164 11.04 4.87 2.54
N VAL A 165 10.84 4.05 3.58
CA VAL A 165 11.89 3.56 4.46
C VAL A 165 12.23 2.14 4.05
N PRO A 166 13.48 1.84 3.65
CA PRO A 166 13.86 0.48 3.28
C PRO A 166 13.61 -0.49 4.44
N VAL A 167 12.89 -1.58 4.18
CA VAL A 167 12.55 -2.59 5.21
C VAL A 167 13.80 -3.13 5.91
N ALA A 168 14.89 -3.32 5.18
CA ALA A 168 16.17 -3.77 5.75
C ALA A 168 16.72 -2.79 6.79
N ASP A 169 16.52 -1.48 6.61
CA ASP A 169 16.96 -0.46 7.57
C ASP A 169 16.07 -0.47 8.82
N VAL A 170 14.76 -0.65 8.65
CA VAL A 170 13.80 -0.81 9.76
C VAL A 170 14.18 -2.03 10.60
N GLN A 171 14.47 -3.17 9.96
CA GLN A 171 14.84 -4.41 10.63
C GLN A 171 16.21 -4.29 11.32
N LYS A 172 17.20 -3.69 10.66
CA LYS A 172 18.55 -3.50 11.21
C LYS A 172 18.57 -2.56 12.41
N ALA A 173 17.71 -1.54 12.41
CA ALA A 173 17.63 -0.60 13.53
C ALA A 173 17.24 -1.30 14.85
N GLY A 174 16.42 -2.34 14.79
CA GLY A 174 15.92 -3.07 15.98
C GLY A 174 15.01 -2.24 16.90
N SER A 175 14.82 -0.95 16.59
CA SER A 175 14.03 0.02 17.33
C SER A 175 12.55 0.02 16.98
N PHE A 176 12.12 -0.79 16.01
CA PHE A 176 10.75 -0.82 15.52
C PHE A 176 10.06 -2.13 15.87
N CYS A 177 8.75 -2.05 16.08
CA CYS A 177 7.91 -3.21 16.40
C CYS A 177 6.53 -3.11 15.75
N ARG A 178 5.87 -4.25 15.54
CA ARG A 178 4.47 -4.29 15.11
C ARG A 178 3.57 -4.14 16.35
N PRO A 179 2.62 -3.20 16.38
CA PRO A 179 1.68 -3.11 17.49
C PRO A 179 0.85 -4.39 17.60
N ILE A 180 0.44 -4.74 18.82
CA ILE A 180 -0.58 -5.76 19.02
C ILE A 180 -1.89 -5.14 18.52
N GLN A 181 -2.49 -5.68 17.45
CA GLN A 181 -3.87 -5.36 17.13
C GLN A 181 -4.74 -5.96 18.25
N GLU A 182 -5.18 -5.12 19.18
CA GLU A 182 -6.28 -5.49 20.08
C GLU A 182 -7.56 -5.48 19.22
N GLY A 183 -8.24 -6.63 19.16
CA GLY A 183 -9.46 -6.83 18.38
C GLY A 183 -10.70 -6.25 19.03
#